data_AF-A0A1V4RYR4-F1
#
_entry.id   AF-A0A1V4RYR4-F1
#
_cell.length_a   1.000
_cell.length_b   1.000
_cell.length_c   1.000
_cell.angle_alpha   90.00
_cell.angle_beta   90.00
_cell.angle_gamma   90.00
#
_symmetry.space_group_name_H-M   'P 1'
#
loop_
_entity.id
_entity.type
_entity.pdbx_description
1 polymer ?
#
loop_
_entity_poly.entity_id
_entity_poly.type
_entity_poly.pdbx_seq_one_letter_code
_entity_poly.pdbx_strand_id
1 'polypeptide(L)'
;MSEQQNQESKGWIVYPLGSRPKWPLAVLLGIQQYLTMFGATVVAAKKLTGPGPLWQIQIQEVAGAIMIASVVEIFLGYTGIMGWVKKAISPIVIGPTIAMIGLALFNIGAPWMAKNWVISLITLFALVIYSQVFSRKSKMFLLFPVLLAIATGWLCSLIGTLTGWISPDNAAYLKTDLVGAAAWISFKPMVPFKWGFPDLGSSTLWAGVFGMLAGYLASMIESIGDYYACARISEAPVPTGKMISRGLGAEGLGCLVAGILQTCNGTTSYSENIGSIGLTRVASRRVIRCGAVVMLIIPIVGKFGAVLATLPQPVVGSMFVGLFGLIAAVGLSNLQMVNMNNSRNLFIIGLSFFAGLSVPYQFNTMLSASATPIDWSAAGPFFQVLGNILQAILTTGMAVTAIVAMIMDNLLPGATRAERGMEIWEKEASDEAWEKAEAEWAAMKEGEMRPV
;
A
#
# COMPACT_ATOMS: atom_id res chain seq x y z
N MET A 1 -34.37 23.70 -12.18
CA MET A 1 -34.01 22.60 -11.25
C MET A 1 -34.62 21.28 -11.75
N SER A 2 -34.45 20.99 -13.05
CA SER A 2 -35.09 19.87 -13.75
C SER A 2 -34.02 18.92 -14.30
N GLU A 3 -34.30 17.62 -14.24
CA GLU A 3 -33.65 16.49 -14.94
C GLU A 3 -32.24 16.03 -14.50
N GLN A 4 -31.46 16.77 -13.72
CA GLN A 4 -30.12 16.31 -13.28
C GLN A 4 -30.08 15.45 -12.00
N GLN A 5 -31.19 15.28 -11.28
CA GLN A 5 -31.20 14.59 -9.97
C GLN A 5 -31.48 13.08 -10.01
N ASN A 6 -31.63 12.46 -11.19
CA ASN A 6 -31.99 11.04 -11.30
C ASN A 6 -31.08 10.19 -12.20
N GLN A 7 -29.88 10.68 -12.54
CA GLN A 7 -28.80 9.76 -12.92
C GLN A 7 -28.25 9.18 -11.62
N GLU A 8 -28.77 8.02 -11.20
CA GLU A 8 -27.98 7.12 -10.35
C GLU A 8 -26.60 7.05 -10.98
N SER A 9 -25.61 7.61 -10.29
CA SER A 9 -24.20 7.59 -10.71
C SER A 9 -23.85 6.13 -10.97
N LYS A 10 -23.82 5.71 -12.24
CA LYS A 10 -23.39 4.35 -12.60
C LYS A 10 -22.00 4.17 -12.04
N GLY A 11 -21.89 3.25 -11.08
CA GLY A 11 -20.60 2.91 -10.51
C GLY A 11 -19.64 2.44 -11.61
N TRP A 12 -18.36 2.65 -11.41
CA TRP A 12 -17.30 2.32 -12.37
C TRP A 12 -16.68 0.95 -12.07
N ILE A 13 -16.83 0.40 -10.86
CA ILE A 13 -16.38 -0.95 -10.52
C ILE A 13 -17.22 -2.03 -11.23
N VAL A 14 -16.54 -2.97 -11.88
CA VAL A 14 -17.15 -4.05 -12.66
C VAL A 14 -17.37 -5.29 -11.79
N TYR A 15 -16.41 -5.57 -10.90
CA TYR A 15 -16.48 -6.65 -9.92
C TYR A 15 -16.37 -6.09 -8.51
N PRO A 16 -17.51 -5.77 -7.84
CA PRO A 16 -17.51 -5.25 -6.46
C PRO A 16 -17.06 -6.29 -5.43
N LEU A 17 -16.91 -5.90 -4.16
CA LEU A 17 -16.26 -6.73 -3.12
C LEU A 17 -16.84 -8.14 -2.98
N GLY A 18 -18.17 -8.25 -2.89
CA GLY A 18 -18.85 -9.55 -2.73
C GLY A 18 -19.07 -10.33 -4.02
N SER A 19 -18.72 -9.75 -5.18
CA SER A 19 -18.86 -10.41 -6.47
C SER A 19 -17.97 -11.64 -6.59
N ARG A 20 -18.36 -12.55 -7.49
CA ARG A 20 -17.76 -13.88 -7.64
C ARG A 20 -17.26 -14.08 -9.07
N PRO A 21 -16.11 -13.50 -9.48
CA PRO A 21 -15.51 -13.83 -10.77
C PRO A 21 -15.28 -15.34 -10.87
N LYS A 22 -15.38 -15.89 -12.09
CA LYS A 22 -15.08 -17.31 -12.35
C LYS A 22 -13.67 -17.66 -11.89
N TRP A 23 -13.46 -18.87 -11.38
CA TRP A 23 -12.19 -19.30 -10.80
C TRP A 23 -10.93 -19.00 -11.64
N PRO A 24 -10.86 -19.33 -12.95
CA PRO A 24 -9.65 -19.05 -13.73
C PRO A 24 -9.35 -17.56 -13.81
N LEU A 25 -10.39 -16.74 -13.97
CA LEU A 25 -10.27 -15.29 -14.00
C LEU A 25 -9.83 -14.73 -12.65
N ALA A 26 -10.40 -15.24 -11.55
CA ALA A 26 -10.04 -14.83 -10.20
C ALA A 26 -8.56 -15.13 -9.88
N VAL A 27 -8.05 -16.28 -10.33
CA VAL A 27 -6.64 -16.66 -10.18
C VAL A 27 -5.72 -15.73 -10.97
N LEU A 28 -6.05 -15.45 -12.24
CA LEU A 28 -5.24 -14.55 -13.07
C LEU A 28 -5.21 -13.11 -12.53
N LEU A 29 -6.36 -12.60 -12.08
CA LEU A 29 -6.45 -11.31 -11.43
C LEU A 29 -5.69 -11.29 -10.10
N GLY A 30 -5.69 -12.42 -9.37
CA GLY A 30 -4.89 -12.60 -8.16
C GLY A 30 -3.38 -12.53 -8.43
N ILE A 31 -2.91 -13.13 -9.52
CA ILE A 31 -1.50 -13.02 -9.97
C ILE A 31 -1.15 -11.56 -10.27
N GLN A 32 -2.04 -10.82 -10.92
CA GLN A 32 -1.82 -9.39 -11.16
C GLN A 32 -1.67 -8.60 -9.86
N GLN A 33 -2.54 -8.83 -8.87
CA GLN A 33 -2.43 -8.18 -7.56
C GLN A 33 -1.12 -8.55 -6.84
N TYR A 34 -0.63 -9.77 -7.02
CA TYR A 34 0.68 -10.15 -6.52
C TYR A 34 1.82 -9.38 -7.19
N LEU A 35 1.77 -9.23 -8.52
CA LEU A 35 2.80 -8.52 -9.26
C LEU A 35 2.86 -7.02 -8.94
N THR A 36 1.73 -6.39 -8.58
CA THR A 36 1.70 -4.98 -8.18
C THR A 36 2.41 -4.72 -6.87
N MET A 37 2.34 -5.65 -5.90
CA MET A 37 3.03 -5.51 -4.62
C MET A 37 4.48 -6.02 -4.64
N PHE A 38 4.84 -6.91 -5.57
CA PHE A 38 6.13 -7.61 -5.60
C PHE A 38 7.35 -6.67 -5.53
N GLY A 39 7.28 -5.54 -6.25
CA GLY A 39 8.37 -4.57 -6.32
C GLY A 39 8.80 -4.01 -4.96
N ALA A 40 7.83 -3.65 -4.12
CA ALA A 40 8.08 -3.14 -2.77
C ALA A 40 8.54 -4.27 -1.82
N THR A 41 7.93 -5.45 -1.90
CA THR A 41 8.22 -6.58 -0.99
C THR A 41 9.67 -7.10 -1.12
N VAL A 42 10.22 -7.17 -2.33
CA VAL A 42 11.57 -7.77 -2.54
C VAL A 42 12.71 -6.82 -2.18
N VAL A 43 12.50 -5.50 -2.29
CA VAL A 43 13.55 -4.51 -1.99
C VAL A 43 13.98 -4.55 -0.53
N ALA A 44 13.04 -4.80 0.39
CA ALA A 44 13.32 -4.83 1.81
C ALA A 44 14.18 -6.06 2.20
N ALA A 45 13.88 -7.25 1.69
CA ALA A 45 14.65 -8.47 1.96
C ALA A 45 16.11 -8.41 1.47
N LYS A 46 16.37 -7.77 0.33
CA LYS A 46 17.71 -7.71 -0.29
C LYS A 46 18.73 -6.91 0.54
N LYS A 47 18.27 -5.96 1.36
CA LYS A 47 19.15 -5.11 2.18
C LYS A 47 19.74 -5.82 3.40
N LEU A 48 19.16 -6.94 3.82
CA LEU A 48 19.53 -7.66 5.05
C LEU A 48 20.42 -8.88 4.80
N THR A 49 20.68 -9.25 3.54
CA THR A 49 21.51 -10.39 3.16
C THR A 49 22.84 -9.91 2.59
N GLY A 50 23.97 -10.28 3.21
CA GLY A 50 25.32 -9.87 2.78
C GLY A 50 26.38 -10.97 2.99
N PRO A 51 27.60 -10.82 2.44
CA PRO A 51 28.66 -11.81 2.60
C PRO A 51 29.19 -11.81 4.05
N GLY A 52 28.96 -12.90 4.78
CA GLY A 52 29.45 -13.13 6.14
C GLY A 52 28.48 -13.98 6.98
N PRO A 53 28.84 -14.46 8.18
CA PRO A 53 27.90 -15.17 9.06
C PRO A 53 26.94 -14.22 9.82
N LEU A 54 27.26 -12.92 9.87
CA LEU A 54 26.55 -11.93 10.69
C LEU A 54 25.11 -11.65 10.23
N TRP A 55 24.77 -11.86 8.96
CA TRP A 55 23.42 -11.60 8.47
C TRP A 55 22.38 -12.51 9.13
N GLN A 56 22.75 -13.73 9.52
CA GLN A 56 21.82 -14.64 10.20
C GLN A 56 21.43 -14.09 11.57
N ILE A 57 22.41 -13.56 12.32
CA ILE A 57 22.17 -12.90 13.60
C ILE A 57 21.31 -11.65 13.39
N GLN A 58 21.61 -10.83 12.38
CA GLN A 58 20.79 -9.65 12.05
C GLN A 58 19.34 -10.02 11.72
N ILE A 59 19.13 -11.13 10.99
CA ILE A 59 17.79 -11.65 10.72
C ILE A 59 17.08 -12.06 12.02
N GLN A 60 17.75 -12.76 12.93
CA GLN A 60 17.18 -13.14 14.23
C GLN A 60 16.74 -11.91 15.01
N GLU A 61 17.62 -10.91 15.12
CA GLU A 61 17.39 -9.66 15.86
C GLU A 61 16.21 -8.86 15.28
N VAL A 62 16.21 -8.62 13.96
CA VAL A 62 15.12 -7.91 13.28
C VAL A 62 13.81 -8.69 13.36
N ALA A 63 13.83 -10.00 13.15
CA ALA A 63 12.64 -10.82 13.24
C ALA A 63 12.08 -10.88 14.66
N GLY A 64 12.94 -10.92 15.67
CA GLY A 64 12.54 -10.82 17.08
C GLY A 64 11.92 -9.47 17.41
N ALA A 65 12.49 -8.37 16.90
CA ALA A 65 11.92 -7.04 17.03
C ALA A 65 10.51 -6.93 16.41
N ILE A 66 10.34 -7.39 15.17
CA ILE A 66 9.05 -7.49 14.46
C ILE A 66 8.05 -8.31 15.29
N MET A 67 8.46 -9.51 15.71
CA MET A 67 7.61 -10.44 16.46
C MET A 67 7.11 -9.82 17.76
N ILE A 68 7.99 -9.23 18.57
CA ILE A 68 7.63 -8.66 19.87
C ILE A 68 6.79 -7.39 19.70
N ALA A 69 7.19 -6.49 18.79
CA ALA A 69 6.44 -5.26 18.53
C ALA A 69 5.02 -5.55 18.01
N SER A 70 4.85 -6.63 17.24
CA SER A 70 3.54 -7.00 16.67
C SER A 70 2.52 -7.38 17.74
N VAL A 71 2.95 -7.84 18.91
CA VAL A 71 2.03 -8.12 20.04
C VAL A 71 1.31 -6.85 20.47
N VAL A 72 2.00 -5.72 20.47
CA VAL A 72 1.40 -4.41 20.78
C VAL A 72 0.41 -4.00 19.69
N GLU A 73 0.76 -4.19 18.42
CA GLU A 73 -0.13 -3.91 17.29
C GLU A 73 -1.41 -4.77 17.33
N ILE A 74 -1.27 -6.08 17.58
CA ILE A 74 -2.40 -7.01 17.76
C ILE A 74 -3.30 -6.54 18.89
N PHE A 75 -2.71 -6.17 20.02
CA PHE A 75 -3.44 -5.67 21.19
C PHE A 75 -4.19 -4.38 20.84
N LEU A 76 -3.53 -3.37 20.29
CA LEU A 76 -4.14 -2.09 19.92
C LEU A 76 -5.21 -2.24 18.84
N GLY A 77 -5.00 -3.14 17.88
CA GLY A 77 -5.94 -3.47 16.83
C GLY A 77 -7.22 -4.10 17.39
N TYR A 78 -7.12 -5.25 18.08
CA TYR A 78 -8.29 -5.99 18.55
C TYR A 78 -9.01 -5.40 19.76
N THR A 79 -8.34 -4.62 20.61
CA THR A 79 -8.99 -3.91 21.72
C THR A 79 -9.96 -2.82 21.26
N GLY A 80 -9.86 -2.38 20.00
CA GLY A 80 -10.74 -1.36 19.46
C GLY A 80 -10.33 0.07 19.82
N ILE A 81 -9.17 0.27 20.46
CA ILE A 81 -8.64 1.60 20.81
C ILE A 81 -8.53 2.48 19.56
N MET A 82 -8.07 1.91 18.45
CA MET A 82 -8.00 2.64 17.17
C MET A 82 -9.39 2.99 16.60
N GLY A 83 -10.43 2.24 16.97
CA GLY A 83 -11.82 2.58 16.68
C GLY A 83 -12.31 3.83 17.44
N TRP A 84 -11.67 4.21 18.56
CA TRP A 84 -11.92 5.49 19.21
C TRP A 84 -11.26 6.65 18.48
N VAL A 85 -10.05 6.45 17.93
CA VAL A 85 -9.35 7.44 17.11
C VAL A 85 -10.20 7.84 15.90
N LYS A 86 -10.99 6.90 15.34
CA LYS A 86 -11.97 7.19 14.27
C LYS A 86 -12.91 8.35 14.62
N LYS A 87 -13.30 8.55 15.88
CA LYS A 87 -14.22 9.66 16.25
C LYS A 87 -13.62 11.04 15.97
N ALA A 88 -12.30 11.16 15.96
CA ALA A 88 -11.60 12.39 15.62
C ALA A 88 -11.35 12.56 14.12
N ILE A 89 -11.65 11.53 13.31
CA ILE A 89 -11.40 11.48 11.87
C ILE A 89 -12.65 11.98 11.13
N SER A 90 -12.45 12.94 10.23
CA SER A 90 -13.46 13.44 9.32
C SER A 90 -13.04 13.26 7.85
N PRO A 91 -13.96 13.42 6.88
CA PRO A 91 -13.61 13.46 5.46
C PRO A 91 -12.54 14.50 5.10
N ILE A 92 -12.50 15.64 5.80
CA ILE A 92 -11.46 16.68 5.66
C ILE A 92 -10.08 16.14 6.03
N VAL A 93 -9.99 15.21 6.98
CA VAL A 93 -8.75 14.57 7.39
C VAL A 93 -8.36 13.47 6.40
N ILE A 94 -9.30 12.58 6.07
CA ILE A 94 -9.00 11.41 5.24
C ILE A 94 -8.66 11.75 3.80
N GLY A 95 -9.34 12.72 3.18
CA GLY A 95 -9.07 13.08 1.78
C GLY A 95 -7.61 13.47 1.53
N PRO A 96 -7.05 14.45 2.25
CA PRO A 96 -5.65 14.84 2.13
C PRO A 96 -4.69 13.73 2.56
N THR A 97 -5.01 12.96 3.61
CA THR A 97 -4.18 11.83 4.04
C THR A 97 -4.03 10.77 2.94
N ILE A 98 -5.13 10.32 2.33
CA ILE A 98 -5.08 9.37 1.21
C ILE A 98 -4.33 9.98 0.03
N ALA A 99 -4.59 11.26 -0.26
CA ALA A 99 -3.91 11.91 -1.36
C ALA A 99 -2.37 11.96 -1.13
N MET A 100 -1.96 12.14 0.13
CA MET A 100 -0.56 12.13 0.53
C MET A 100 0.11 10.76 0.52
N ILE A 101 -0.63 9.66 0.63
CA ILE A 101 -0.08 8.31 0.37
C ILE A 101 0.55 8.28 -1.03
N GLY A 102 -0.22 8.71 -2.03
CA GLY A 102 0.23 8.74 -3.41
C GLY A 102 1.34 9.76 -3.65
N LEU A 103 1.20 10.97 -3.11
CA LEU A 103 2.15 12.07 -3.34
C LEU A 103 3.49 11.85 -2.63
N ALA A 104 3.52 11.28 -1.42
CA ALA A 104 4.74 11.12 -0.63
C ALA A 104 5.75 10.14 -1.26
N LEU A 105 5.29 9.21 -2.11
CA LEU A 105 6.12 8.18 -2.74
C LEU A 105 6.82 8.65 -4.04
N PHE A 106 6.78 9.96 -4.32
CA PHE A 106 7.48 10.56 -5.47
C PHE A 106 9.00 10.30 -5.44
N ASN A 107 9.57 10.23 -4.23
CA ASN A 107 11.00 9.98 -3.97
C ASN A 107 11.43 8.52 -4.25
N ILE A 108 10.48 7.62 -4.53
CA ILE A 108 10.75 6.25 -4.97
C ILE A 108 10.46 6.11 -6.47
N GLY A 109 9.27 6.50 -6.91
CA GLY A 109 8.80 6.28 -8.29
C GLY A 109 9.68 6.93 -9.35
N ALA A 110 9.84 8.26 -9.29
CA ALA A 110 10.59 9.00 -10.32
C ALA A 110 12.10 8.64 -10.34
N PRO A 111 12.80 8.52 -9.20
CA PRO A 111 14.19 8.05 -9.20
C PRO A 111 14.37 6.64 -9.75
N TRP A 112 13.40 5.74 -9.58
CA TRP A 112 13.47 4.39 -10.17
C TRP A 112 13.25 4.43 -11.68
N MET A 113 12.31 5.25 -12.16
CA MET A 113 12.14 5.51 -13.59
C MET A 113 13.40 6.10 -14.22
N ALA A 114 14.06 7.04 -13.53
CA ALA A 114 15.25 7.73 -14.00
C ALA A 114 16.45 6.80 -14.27
N LYS A 115 16.45 5.59 -13.70
CA LYS A 115 17.49 4.60 -14.00
C LYS A 115 17.46 4.10 -15.46
N ASN A 116 16.31 4.21 -16.14
CA ASN A 116 16.20 4.09 -17.59
C ASN A 116 14.89 4.75 -18.08
N TRP A 117 14.98 5.99 -18.56
CA TRP A 117 13.80 6.74 -19.01
C TRP A 117 13.08 6.09 -20.18
N VAL A 118 13.80 5.47 -21.12
CA VAL A 118 13.19 4.90 -22.33
C VAL A 118 12.24 3.76 -21.97
N ILE A 119 12.71 2.76 -21.22
CA ILE A 119 11.87 1.63 -20.78
C ILE A 119 10.75 2.12 -19.86
N SER A 120 11.05 3.07 -18.97
CA SER A 120 10.06 3.61 -18.05
C SER A 120 8.90 4.29 -18.78
N LEU A 121 9.20 5.15 -19.76
CA LEU A 121 8.19 5.87 -20.54
C LEU A 121 7.39 4.92 -21.43
N ILE A 122 8.02 3.92 -22.05
CA ILE A 122 7.31 2.88 -22.79
C ILE A 122 6.30 2.16 -21.88
N THR A 123 6.74 1.77 -20.69
CA THR A 123 5.90 1.05 -19.71
C THR A 123 4.75 1.93 -19.21
N LEU A 124 5.03 3.19 -18.87
CA LEU A 124 4.01 4.14 -18.41
C LEU A 124 3.01 4.47 -19.51
N PHE A 125 3.47 4.68 -20.74
CA PHE A 125 2.60 4.94 -21.89
C PHE A 125 1.72 3.73 -22.21
N ALA A 126 2.28 2.51 -22.14
CA ALA A 126 1.51 1.28 -22.26
C ALA A 126 0.43 1.22 -21.17
N LEU A 127 0.76 1.50 -19.91
CA LEU A 127 -0.21 1.56 -18.82
C LEU A 127 -1.36 2.54 -19.11
N VAL A 128 -1.03 3.75 -19.57
CA VAL A 128 -2.04 4.78 -19.90
C VAL A 128 -2.93 4.33 -21.06
N ILE A 129 -2.35 3.87 -22.18
CA ILE A 129 -3.13 3.43 -23.34
C ILE A 129 -4.01 2.24 -22.99
N TYR A 130 -3.45 1.23 -22.31
CA TYR A 130 -4.17 0.02 -21.98
C TYR A 130 -5.32 0.32 -21.01
N SER A 131 -5.07 1.09 -19.96
CA SER A 131 -6.08 1.40 -18.94
C SER A 131 -7.11 2.45 -19.36
N GLN A 132 -6.77 3.43 -20.21
CA GLN A 132 -7.67 4.56 -20.51
C GLN A 132 -8.30 4.50 -21.90
N VAL A 133 -7.63 3.87 -22.87
CA VAL A 133 -8.06 3.83 -24.28
C VAL A 133 -8.59 2.44 -24.63
N PHE A 134 -7.77 1.40 -24.48
CA PHE A 134 -8.13 0.05 -24.92
C PHE A 134 -9.10 -0.67 -23.98
N SER A 135 -9.09 -0.32 -22.69
CA SER A 135 -10.07 -0.80 -21.71
C SER A 135 -11.52 -0.54 -22.12
N ARG A 136 -11.78 0.54 -22.87
CA ARG A 136 -13.12 0.91 -23.37
C ARG A 136 -13.65 -0.05 -24.44
N LYS A 137 -12.76 -0.74 -25.15
CA LYS A 137 -13.11 -1.63 -26.28
C LYS A 137 -12.89 -3.12 -25.98
N SER A 138 -12.04 -3.45 -25.02
CA SER A 138 -11.64 -4.82 -24.74
C SER A 138 -11.62 -5.13 -23.25
N LYS A 139 -12.31 -6.23 -22.89
CA LYS A 139 -12.33 -6.77 -21.53
C LYS A 139 -10.94 -7.17 -21.03
N MET A 140 -10.04 -7.58 -21.93
CA MET A 140 -8.67 -7.95 -21.55
C MET A 140 -7.91 -6.74 -21.02
N PHE A 141 -7.94 -5.62 -21.74
CA PHE A 141 -7.27 -4.39 -21.32
C PHE A 141 -7.99 -3.68 -20.16
N LEU A 142 -9.28 -3.94 -19.97
CA LEU A 142 -10.01 -3.50 -18.79
C LEU A 142 -9.55 -4.22 -17.52
N LEU A 143 -9.41 -5.55 -17.58
CA LEU A 143 -9.13 -6.40 -16.42
C LEU A 143 -7.63 -6.53 -16.13
N PHE A 144 -6.78 -6.44 -17.15
CA PHE A 144 -5.34 -6.68 -17.06
C PHE A 144 -4.41 -5.54 -17.53
N PRO A 145 -4.78 -4.24 -17.42
CA PRO A 145 -3.95 -3.17 -17.96
C PRO A 145 -2.57 -3.11 -17.30
N VAL A 146 -2.50 -3.37 -15.99
CA VAL A 146 -1.27 -3.32 -15.21
C VAL A 146 -0.34 -4.48 -15.58
N LEU A 147 -0.86 -5.70 -15.61
CA LEU A 147 -0.10 -6.89 -16.02
C LEU A 147 0.46 -6.73 -17.44
N LEU A 148 -0.37 -6.24 -18.37
CA LEU A 148 0.04 -6.03 -19.76
C LEU A 148 1.10 -4.93 -19.88
N ALA A 149 1.00 -3.84 -19.11
CA ALA A 149 2.02 -2.80 -19.11
C ALA A 149 3.37 -3.31 -18.58
N ILE A 150 3.36 -4.07 -17.48
CA ILE A 150 4.57 -4.72 -16.94
C ILE A 150 5.17 -5.67 -17.98
N ALA A 151 4.35 -6.50 -18.64
CA ALA A 151 4.80 -7.41 -19.68
C ALA A 151 5.43 -6.66 -20.86
N THR A 152 4.83 -5.56 -21.32
CA THR A 152 5.39 -4.71 -22.38
C THR A 152 6.75 -4.14 -22.00
N GLY A 153 6.87 -3.56 -20.79
CA GLY A 153 8.15 -3.04 -20.29
C GLY A 153 9.23 -4.12 -20.18
N TRP A 154 8.88 -5.28 -19.63
CA TRP A 154 9.77 -6.42 -19.51
C TRP A 154 10.23 -6.95 -20.87
N LEU A 155 9.31 -7.10 -21.85
CA LEU A 155 9.64 -7.52 -23.21
C LEU A 155 10.54 -6.52 -23.93
N CYS A 156 10.28 -5.22 -23.78
CA CYS A 156 11.15 -4.18 -24.35
C CYS A 156 12.56 -4.23 -23.74
N SER A 157 12.67 -4.41 -22.42
CA SER A 157 13.95 -4.65 -21.77
C SER A 157 14.63 -5.91 -22.30
N LEU A 158 13.87 -6.99 -22.58
CA LEU A 158 14.42 -8.25 -23.05
C LEU A 158 15.03 -8.08 -24.43
N ILE A 159 14.27 -7.45 -25.34
CA ILE A 159 14.74 -7.11 -26.67
C ILE A 159 15.99 -6.23 -26.57
N GLY A 160 15.97 -5.18 -25.76
CA GLY A 160 17.12 -4.29 -25.58
C GLY A 160 18.37 -5.00 -25.01
N THR A 161 18.16 -6.00 -24.15
CA THR A 161 19.23 -6.85 -23.60
C THR A 161 19.80 -7.77 -24.68
N LEU A 162 18.95 -8.41 -25.49
CA LEU A 162 19.36 -9.34 -26.55
C LEU A 162 19.99 -8.64 -27.76
N THR A 163 19.55 -7.43 -28.09
CA THR A 163 20.12 -6.63 -29.19
C THR A 163 21.36 -5.85 -28.79
N GLY A 164 21.71 -5.82 -27.50
CA GLY A 164 22.86 -5.10 -26.95
C GLY A 164 22.66 -3.59 -26.81
N TRP A 165 21.46 -3.05 -27.05
CA TRP A 165 21.16 -1.63 -26.83
C TRP A 165 21.14 -1.26 -25.35
N ILE A 166 20.74 -2.18 -24.48
CA ILE A 166 20.81 -2.00 -23.03
C ILE A 166 22.10 -2.64 -22.51
N SER A 167 22.99 -1.84 -21.94
CA SER A 167 24.25 -2.34 -21.37
C SER A 167 24.02 -3.17 -20.10
N PRO A 168 24.88 -4.15 -19.78
CA PRO A 168 24.79 -4.97 -18.57
C PRO A 168 24.73 -4.18 -17.24
N ASP A 169 25.35 -3.00 -17.19
CA ASP A 169 25.35 -2.12 -16.03
C ASP A 169 24.06 -1.30 -15.87
N ASN A 170 23.19 -1.29 -16.89
CA ASN A 170 21.95 -0.54 -16.86
C ASN A 170 20.89 -1.25 -16.01
N ALA A 171 20.13 -0.50 -15.21
CA ALA A 171 19.07 -1.06 -14.36
C ALA A 171 17.92 -1.73 -15.13
N ALA A 172 17.82 -1.49 -16.45
CA ALA A 172 16.86 -2.11 -17.35
C ALA A 172 17.33 -3.46 -17.91
N TYR A 173 18.59 -3.86 -17.69
CA TYR A 173 19.18 -5.08 -18.22
C TYR A 173 18.59 -6.32 -17.56
N LEU A 174 18.20 -7.31 -18.37
CA LEU A 174 17.64 -8.57 -17.89
C LEU A 174 18.72 -9.63 -17.71
N LYS A 175 18.89 -10.06 -16.46
CA LYS A 175 19.73 -11.18 -16.08
C LYS A 175 19.08 -12.52 -16.43
N THR A 176 19.01 -12.83 -17.72
CA THR A 176 18.35 -14.03 -18.27
C THR A 176 19.03 -15.33 -17.83
N ASP A 177 20.30 -15.27 -17.47
CA ASP A 177 21.08 -16.34 -16.85
C ASP A 177 20.45 -16.87 -15.55
N LEU A 178 19.83 -15.98 -14.74
CA LEU A 178 19.11 -16.37 -13.53
C LEU A 178 17.94 -17.32 -13.84
N VAL A 179 17.22 -17.06 -14.93
CA VAL A 179 16.10 -17.89 -15.36
C VAL A 179 16.62 -19.23 -15.87
N GLY A 180 17.73 -19.25 -16.61
CA GLY A 180 18.39 -20.48 -17.06
C GLY A 180 18.84 -21.36 -15.89
N ALA A 181 19.53 -20.77 -14.91
CA ALA A 181 20.12 -21.46 -13.76
C ALA A 181 19.09 -21.93 -12.71
N ALA A 182 17.91 -21.30 -12.62
CA ALA A 182 16.93 -21.66 -11.62
C ALA A 182 16.34 -23.06 -11.82
N ALA A 183 16.15 -23.82 -10.74
CA ALA A 183 15.45 -25.09 -10.79
C ALA A 183 13.96 -24.90 -11.14
N TRP A 184 13.36 -25.89 -11.80
CA TRP A 184 11.92 -25.90 -12.08
C TRP A 184 11.09 -25.95 -10.79
N ILE A 185 11.51 -26.80 -9.86
CA ILE A 185 10.89 -26.96 -8.54
C ILE A 185 11.95 -26.59 -7.50
N SER A 186 11.64 -25.63 -6.63
CA SER A 186 12.48 -25.23 -5.50
C SER A 186 11.65 -25.31 -4.22
N PHE A 187 11.81 -26.40 -3.48
CA PHE A 187 11.16 -26.53 -2.19
C PHE A 187 12.03 -25.90 -1.10
N LYS A 188 11.61 -24.74 -0.60
CA LYS A 188 12.24 -24.07 0.55
C LYS A 188 11.23 -24.07 1.70
N PRO A 189 11.24 -25.09 2.57
CA PRO A 189 10.24 -25.21 3.63
C PRO A 189 10.26 -23.98 4.53
N MET A 190 9.07 -23.50 4.87
CA MET A 190 8.87 -22.48 5.89
C MET A 190 9.07 -23.13 7.26
N VAL A 191 10.21 -22.87 7.87
CA VAL A 191 10.56 -23.40 9.20
C VAL A 191 10.56 -22.23 10.17
N PRO A 192 9.74 -22.28 11.24
CA PRO A 192 9.81 -21.31 12.33
C PRO A 192 11.24 -21.19 12.86
N PHE A 193 11.74 -19.97 13.01
CA PHE A 193 13.09 -19.69 13.50
C PHE A 193 14.20 -20.42 12.72
N LYS A 194 14.05 -20.53 11.40
CA LYS A 194 15.01 -21.19 10.49
C LYS A 194 16.47 -20.81 10.75
N TRP A 195 16.72 -19.54 11.07
CA TRP A 195 18.06 -19.00 11.29
C TRP A 195 18.47 -18.98 12.76
N GLY A 196 17.65 -19.46 13.69
CA GLY A 196 17.87 -19.44 15.14
C GLY A 196 16.81 -18.63 15.88
N PHE A 197 16.63 -18.89 17.18
CA PHE A 197 15.71 -18.10 18.01
C PHE A 197 16.36 -16.75 18.40
N PRO A 198 15.63 -15.62 18.41
CA PRO A 198 16.18 -14.32 18.79
C PRO A 198 16.72 -14.31 20.23
N ASP A 199 17.88 -13.69 20.45
CA ASP A 199 18.43 -13.53 21.79
C ASP A 199 17.67 -12.44 22.57
N LEU A 200 16.85 -12.87 23.53
CA LEU A 200 16.05 -11.96 24.37
C LEU A 200 16.91 -11.16 25.37
N GLY A 201 18.17 -11.51 25.57
CA GLY A 201 19.13 -10.73 26.37
C GLY A 201 19.86 -9.64 25.58
N SER A 202 19.72 -9.63 24.25
CA SER A 202 20.43 -8.69 23.37
C SER A 202 19.91 -7.26 23.52
N SER A 203 20.80 -6.31 23.78
CA SER A 203 20.46 -4.89 23.80
C SER A 203 20.06 -4.38 22.40
N THR A 204 20.57 -5.02 21.34
CA THR A 204 20.23 -4.69 19.95
C THR A 204 18.81 -5.11 19.61
N LEU A 205 18.37 -6.29 20.10
CA LEU A 205 16.98 -6.74 19.97
C LEU A 205 16.04 -5.68 20.52
N TRP A 206 16.23 -5.29 21.78
CA TRP A 206 15.31 -4.38 22.46
C TRP A 206 15.33 -2.99 21.84
N ALA A 207 16.48 -2.48 21.41
CA ALA A 207 16.54 -1.26 20.60
C ALA A 207 15.72 -1.39 19.30
N GLY A 208 15.83 -2.55 18.63
CA GLY A 208 15.02 -2.91 17.47
C GLY A 208 13.52 -2.99 17.76
N VAL A 209 13.12 -3.60 18.88
CA VAL A 209 11.71 -3.70 19.32
C VAL A 209 11.10 -2.31 19.42
N PHE A 210 11.79 -1.40 20.13
CA PHE A 210 11.29 -0.04 20.30
C PHE A 210 11.29 0.77 19.00
N GLY A 211 12.30 0.57 18.14
CA GLY A 211 12.31 1.15 16.79
C GLY A 211 11.19 0.61 15.90
N MET A 212 10.85 -0.67 16.03
CA MET A 212 9.76 -1.29 15.27
C MET A 212 8.39 -0.84 15.77
N LEU A 213 8.21 -0.66 17.08
CA LEU A 213 7.00 -0.07 17.66
C LEU A 213 6.70 1.31 17.07
N ALA A 214 7.74 2.15 16.90
CA ALA A 214 7.62 3.43 16.21
C ALA A 214 7.10 3.27 14.77
N GLY A 215 7.68 2.34 14.01
CA GLY A 215 7.24 2.02 12.66
C GLY A 215 5.80 1.52 12.58
N TYR A 216 5.39 0.65 13.50
CA TYR A 216 4.02 0.10 13.54
C TYR A 216 2.99 1.15 13.93
N LEU A 217 3.30 2.06 14.84
CA LEU A 217 2.39 3.19 15.14
C LEU A 217 2.17 4.07 13.90
N ALA A 218 3.22 4.38 13.15
CA ALA A 218 3.10 5.10 11.89
C ALA A 218 2.31 4.30 10.84
N SER A 219 2.62 3.00 10.70
CA SER A 219 1.93 2.07 9.79
C SER A 219 0.44 1.94 10.10
N MET A 220 0.03 1.89 11.37
CA MET A 220 -1.39 1.80 11.73
C MET A 220 -2.17 3.06 11.32
N ILE A 221 -1.55 4.25 11.41
CA ILE A 221 -2.16 5.48 10.90
C ILE A 221 -2.32 5.39 9.37
N GLU A 222 -1.33 4.80 8.70
CA GLU A 222 -1.37 4.55 7.26
C GLU A 222 -2.48 3.58 6.84
N SER A 223 -2.55 2.41 7.48
CA SER A 223 -3.55 1.38 7.20
C SER A 223 -4.98 1.88 7.35
N ILE A 224 -5.24 2.80 8.30
CA ILE A 224 -6.56 3.44 8.43
C ILE A 224 -6.91 4.21 7.14
N GLY A 225 -5.97 5.00 6.62
CA GLY A 225 -6.13 5.72 5.36
C GLY A 225 -6.37 4.77 4.19
N ASP A 226 -5.60 3.69 4.11
CA ASP A 226 -5.74 2.64 3.10
C ASP A 226 -7.11 1.96 3.15
N TYR A 227 -7.66 1.67 4.33
CA TYR A 227 -9.00 1.08 4.43
C TYR A 227 -10.07 2.01 3.87
N TYR A 228 -9.97 3.32 4.14
CA TYR A 228 -10.87 4.30 3.55
C TYR A 228 -10.67 4.44 2.04
N ALA A 229 -9.42 4.45 1.57
CA ALA A 229 -9.11 4.51 0.15
C ALA A 229 -9.64 3.28 -0.60
N CYS A 230 -9.44 2.09 -0.03
CA CYS A 230 -9.94 0.83 -0.56
C CYS A 230 -11.46 0.79 -0.61
N ALA A 231 -12.15 1.22 0.45
CA ALA A 231 -13.60 1.30 0.45
C ALA A 231 -14.10 2.28 -0.63
N ARG A 232 -13.52 3.48 -0.70
CA ARG A 232 -13.90 4.51 -1.66
C ARG A 232 -13.69 4.06 -3.10
N ILE A 233 -12.51 3.54 -3.43
CA ILE A 233 -12.19 3.12 -4.80
C ILE A 233 -13.03 1.92 -5.23
N SER A 234 -13.38 1.06 -4.27
CA SER A 234 -14.17 -0.14 -4.52
C SER A 234 -15.68 0.11 -4.50
N GLU A 235 -16.11 1.35 -4.25
CA GLU A 235 -17.51 1.75 -4.05
C GLU A 235 -18.21 0.94 -2.94
N ALA A 236 -17.47 0.61 -1.90
CA ALA A 236 -18.03 0.06 -0.68
C ALA A 236 -18.50 1.19 0.26
N PRO A 237 -19.42 0.88 1.19
CA PRO A 237 -19.71 1.78 2.29
C PRO A 237 -18.46 2.10 3.11
N VAL A 238 -18.51 3.20 3.86
CA VAL A 238 -17.40 3.64 4.71
C VAL A 238 -17.12 2.57 5.79
N PRO A 239 -15.85 2.17 6.02
CA PRO A 239 -15.53 1.10 6.96
C PRO A 239 -15.95 1.46 8.40
N THR A 240 -16.56 0.50 9.08
CA THR A 240 -16.96 0.66 10.48
C THR A 240 -15.74 0.57 11.41
N GLY A 241 -15.84 1.11 12.63
CA GLY A 241 -14.74 1.04 13.60
C GLY A 241 -14.31 -0.40 13.88
N LYS A 242 -15.27 -1.33 13.94
CA LYS A 242 -15.02 -2.76 14.12
C LYS A 242 -14.21 -3.35 12.96
N MET A 243 -14.48 -2.94 11.73
CA MET A 243 -13.72 -3.41 10.56
C MET A 243 -12.28 -2.92 10.60
N ILE A 244 -12.07 -1.63 10.92
CA ILE A 244 -10.73 -1.04 11.08
C ILE A 244 -9.94 -1.79 12.15
N SER A 245 -10.52 -1.98 13.34
CA SER A 245 -9.89 -2.69 14.46
C SER A 245 -9.53 -4.14 14.12
N ARG A 246 -10.42 -4.85 13.42
CA ARG A 246 -10.14 -6.22 12.97
C ARG A 246 -9.06 -6.27 11.88
N GLY A 247 -9.01 -5.26 11.01
CA GLY A 247 -7.97 -5.09 10.00
C GLY A 247 -6.59 -4.92 10.64
N LEU A 248 -6.45 -3.93 11.52
CA LEU A 248 -5.18 -3.65 12.23
C LEU A 248 -4.72 -4.86 13.06
N GLY A 249 -5.65 -5.53 13.76
CA GLY A 249 -5.32 -6.74 14.49
C GLY A 249 -4.84 -7.88 13.59
N ALA A 250 -5.41 -8.01 12.38
CA ALA A 250 -4.96 -8.99 11.40
C ALA A 250 -3.60 -8.65 10.77
N GLU A 251 -3.30 -7.36 10.57
CA GLU A 251 -1.97 -6.89 10.15
C GLU A 251 -0.92 -7.24 11.21
N GLY A 252 -1.20 -6.96 12.49
CA GLY A 252 -0.33 -7.37 13.59
C GLY A 252 -0.11 -8.89 13.67
N LEU A 253 -1.15 -9.70 13.42
CA LEU A 253 -1.00 -11.16 13.31
C LEU A 253 -0.10 -11.56 12.13
N GLY A 254 -0.21 -10.85 11.01
CA GLY A 254 0.69 -11.01 9.87
C GLY A 254 2.14 -10.72 10.24
N CYS A 255 2.38 -9.62 10.96
CA CYS A 255 3.70 -9.24 11.49
C CYS A 255 4.25 -10.31 12.46
N LEU A 256 3.40 -10.86 13.34
CA LEU A 256 3.78 -11.94 14.25
C LEU A 256 4.25 -13.18 13.50
N VAL A 257 3.46 -13.62 12.50
CA VAL A 257 3.82 -14.76 11.64
C VAL A 257 5.09 -14.47 10.85
N ALA A 258 5.24 -13.25 10.32
CA ALA A 258 6.44 -12.81 9.60
C ALA A 258 7.70 -12.86 10.48
N GLY A 259 7.59 -12.46 11.74
CA GLY A 259 8.66 -12.57 12.74
C GLY A 259 9.03 -14.03 13.04
N ILE A 260 8.04 -14.91 13.27
CA ILE A 260 8.27 -16.34 13.53
C ILE A 260 8.94 -17.02 12.34
N LEU A 261 8.49 -16.71 11.11
CA LEU A 261 9.04 -17.26 9.87
C LEU A 261 10.33 -16.54 9.42
N GLN A 262 10.77 -15.51 10.14
CA GLN A 262 11.97 -14.73 9.86
C GLN A 262 12.03 -14.20 8.43
N THR A 263 10.92 -13.63 7.95
CA THR A 263 10.84 -12.98 6.64
C THR A 263 11.55 -11.62 6.64
N CYS A 264 11.80 -11.06 7.83
CA CYS A 264 12.47 -9.77 8.09
C CYS A 264 11.73 -8.53 7.58
N ASN A 265 10.44 -8.64 7.30
CA ASN A 265 9.60 -7.52 6.89
C ASN A 265 8.30 -7.55 7.71
N GLY A 266 7.86 -6.39 8.19
CA GLY A 266 6.49 -6.23 8.70
C GLY A 266 5.47 -6.35 7.59
N THR A 267 4.22 -6.67 7.94
CA THR A 267 3.09 -6.69 7.01
C THR A 267 2.21 -5.49 7.25
N THR A 268 1.71 -4.87 6.17
CA THR A 268 0.77 -3.76 6.22
C THR A 268 -0.14 -3.83 5.00
N SER A 269 -1.12 -2.92 4.91
CA SER A 269 -1.93 -2.71 3.72
C SER A 269 -1.08 -2.15 2.57
N TYR A 270 -1.37 -2.60 1.34
CA TYR A 270 -0.63 -2.19 0.14
C TYR A 270 -1.46 -1.22 -0.70
N SER A 271 -1.07 0.05 -0.67
CA SER A 271 -1.73 1.09 -1.47
C SER A 271 -1.61 0.81 -2.98
N GLU A 272 -0.54 0.16 -3.46
CA GLU A 272 -0.40 -0.25 -4.87
C GLU A 272 -1.56 -1.14 -5.33
N ASN A 273 -1.99 -2.08 -4.48
CA ASN A 273 -3.10 -2.97 -4.78
C ASN A 273 -4.42 -2.19 -4.79
N ILE A 274 -4.57 -1.20 -3.90
CA ILE A 274 -5.70 -0.27 -3.91
C ILE A 274 -5.73 0.50 -5.23
N GLY A 275 -4.61 1.08 -5.66
CA GLY A 275 -4.51 1.74 -6.97
C GLY A 275 -4.84 0.81 -8.14
N SER A 276 -4.44 -0.46 -8.06
CA SER A 276 -4.74 -1.48 -9.08
C SER A 276 -6.25 -1.74 -9.21
N ILE A 277 -7.01 -1.69 -8.11
CA ILE A 277 -8.49 -1.79 -8.15
C ILE A 277 -9.07 -0.69 -9.03
N GLY A 278 -8.55 0.53 -8.94
CA GLY A 278 -9.05 1.65 -9.74
C GLY A 278 -8.75 1.50 -11.23
N LEU A 279 -7.59 0.97 -11.60
CA LEU A 279 -7.28 0.73 -13.02
C LEU A 279 -8.05 -0.46 -13.61
N THR A 280 -8.18 -1.53 -12.82
CA THR A 280 -8.76 -2.82 -13.27
C THR A 280 -10.27 -2.86 -13.13
N ARG A 281 -10.82 -2.00 -12.27
CA ARG A 281 -12.23 -1.97 -11.86
C ARG A 281 -12.67 -3.27 -11.18
N VAL A 282 -11.75 -3.94 -10.50
CA VAL A 282 -11.98 -5.23 -9.81
C VAL A 282 -11.62 -5.13 -8.34
N ALA A 283 -12.64 -5.13 -7.47
CA ALA A 283 -12.51 -5.09 -6.02
C ALA A 283 -12.84 -6.43 -5.32
N SER A 284 -13.16 -7.49 -6.07
CA SER A 284 -13.66 -8.76 -5.51
C SER A 284 -12.71 -9.39 -4.48
N ARG A 285 -13.25 -9.73 -3.31
CA ARG A 285 -12.53 -10.47 -2.25
C ARG A 285 -12.06 -11.85 -2.72
N ARG A 286 -12.79 -12.48 -3.64
CA ARG A 286 -12.41 -13.79 -4.21
C ARG A 286 -11.07 -13.68 -4.94
N VAL A 287 -10.84 -12.58 -5.67
CA VAL A 287 -9.58 -12.33 -6.38
C VAL A 287 -8.41 -12.23 -5.40
N ILE A 288 -8.57 -11.44 -4.32
CA ILE A 288 -7.54 -11.29 -3.29
C ILE A 288 -7.22 -12.61 -2.60
N ARG A 289 -8.23 -13.41 -2.25
CA ARG A 289 -8.03 -14.76 -1.68
C ARG A 289 -7.31 -15.70 -2.63
N CYS A 290 -7.66 -15.69 -3.92
CA CYS A 290 -6.95 -16.47 -4.93
C CYS A 290 -5.49 -16.02 -5.06
N GLY A 291 -5.24 -14.71 -5.06
CA GLY A 291 -3.89 -14.13 -5.06
C GLY A 291 -3.07 -14.62 -3.87
N ALA A 292 -3.63 -14.58 -2.65
CA ALA A 292 -2.96 -15.08 -1.45
C ALA A 292 -2.60 -16.57 -1.54
N VAL A 293 -3.52 -17.42 -2.02
CA VAL A 293 -3.24 -18.85 -2.24
C VAL A 293 -2.16 -19.05 -3.31
N VAL A 294 -2.21 -18.30 -4.41
CA VAL A 294 -1.17 -18.32 -5.43
C VAL A 294 0.18 -17.93 -4.83
N MET A 295 0.26 -16.90 -4.00
CA MET A 295 1.51 -16.45 -3.37
C MET A 295 2.13 -17.50 -2.43
N LEU A 296 1.33 -18.39 -1.84
CA LEU A 296 1.84 -19.51 -1.03
C LEU A 296 2.43 -20.64 -1.88
N ILE A 297 1.89 -20.86 -3.08
CA ILE A 297 2.23 -22.02 -3.92
C ILE A 297 3.29 -21.65 -4.97
N ILE A 298 3.17 -20.48 -5.59
CA ILE A 298 3.99 -20.06 -6.72
C ILE A 298 5.50 -19.99 -6.43
N PRO A 299 5.99 -19.71 -5.20
CA PRO A 299 7.42 -19.75 -4.90
C PRO A 299 8.05 -21.14 -5.06
N ILE A 300 7.25 -22.21 -5.07
CA ILE A 300 7.73 -23.58 -5.34
C ILE A 300 8.21 -23.69 -6.80
N VAL A 301 7.65 -22.89 -7.71
CA VAL A 301 8.05 -22.82 -9.11
C VAL A 301 9.28 -21.91 -9.23
N GLY A 302 10.48 -22.50 -9.12
CA GLY A 302 11.73 -21.73 -9.05
C GLY A 302 11.97 -20.84 -10.27
N LYS A 303 11.58 -21.30 -11.47
CA LYS A 303 11.63 -20.50 -12.70
C LYS A 303 10.78 -19.23 -12.63
N PHE A 304 9.59 -19.33 -12.05
CA PHE A 304 8.71 -18.18 -11.90
C PHE A 304 9.34 -17.13 -10.97
N GLY A 305 9.86 -17.56 -9.81
CA GLY A 305 10.61 -16.68 -8.92
C GLY A 305 11.83 -16.04 -9.59
N ALA A 306 12.53 -16.77 -10.46
CA ALA A 306 13.65 -16.25 -11.24
C ALA A 306 13.22 -15.17 -12.24
N VAL A 307 12.12 -15.38 -12.98
CA VAL A 307 11.55 -14.35 -13.89
C VAL A 307 11.18 -13.09 -13.13
N LEU A 308 10.59 -13.22 -11.94
CA LEU A 308 10.28 -12.05 -11.12
C LEU A 308 11.55 -11.34 -10.62
N ALA A 309 12.60 -12.09 -10.28
CA ALA A 309 13.89 -11.50 -9.92
C ALA A 309 14.56 -10.75 -11.07
N THR A 310 14.15 -10.99 -12.33
CA THR A 310 14.63 -10.23 -13.49
C THR A 310 13.78 -8.99 -13.78
N LEU A 311 12.68 -8.72 -13.05
CA LEU A 311 11.85 -7.54 -13.28
C LEU A 311 12.70 -6.26 -13.15
N PRO A 312 12.84 -5.46 -14.23
CA PRO A 312 13.70 -4.30 -14.20
C PRO A 312 13.13 -3.22 -13.28
N GLN A 313 13.99 -2.58 -12.48
CA GLN A 313 13.58 -1.51 -11.58
C GLN A 313 12.88 -0.33 -12.27
N PRO A 314 13.28 0.09 -13.50
CA PRO A 314 12.55 1.12 -14.26
C PRO A 314 11.08 0.77 -14.54
N VAL A 315 10.77 -0.51 -14.84
CA VAL A 315 9.40 -1.00 -15.09
C VAL A 315 8.54 -0.87 -13.82
N VAL A 316 9.10 -1.26 -12.67
CA VAL A 316 8.43 -1.13 -11.37
C VAL A 316 8.22 0.33 -11.01
N GLY A 317 9.21 1.19 -11.25
CA GLY A 317 9.12 2.64 -11.03
C GLY A 317 7.96 3.29 -11.80
N SER A 318 7.74 2.87 -13.04
CA SER A 318 6.59 3.34 -13.84
C SER A 318 5.24 2.92 -13.26
N MET A 319 5.15 1.72 -12.67
CA MET A 319 3.92 1.28 -11.99
C MET A 319 3.66 2.12 -10.75
N PHE A 320 4.69 2.42 -9.95
CA PHE A 320 4.56 3.30 -8.80
C PHE A 320 4.04 4.68 -9.19
N VAL A 321 4.63 5.33 -10.19
CA VAL A 321 4.15 6.66 -10.64
C VAL A 321 2.69 6.61 -11.12
N GLY A 322 2.31 5.61 -11.89
CA GLY A 322 0.93 5.46 -12.40
C GLY A 322 -0.09 5.15 -11.30
N LEU A 323 0.21 4.17 -10.43
CA LEU A 323 -0.69 3.72 -9.37
C LEU A 323 -0.81 4.75 -8.24
N PHE A 324 0.31 5.32 -7.78
CA PHE A 324 0.30 6.32 -6.72
C PHE A 324 -0.33 7.64 -7.17
N GLY A 325 -0.16 8.03 -8.43
CA GLY A 325 -0.90 9.17 -9.01
C GLY A 325 -2.42 8.96 -8.97
N LEU A 326 -2.89 7.74 -9.24
CA LEU A 326 -4.32 7.41 -9.13
C LEU A 326 -4.80 7.44 -7.67
N ILE A 327 -4.01 6.92 -6.72
CA ILE A 327 -4.35 6.99 -5.29
C ILE A 327 -4.45 8.44 -4.82
N ALA A 328 -3.53 9.30 -5.27
CA ALA A 328 -3.59 10.73 -5.00
C ALA A 328 -4.93 11.33 -5.43
N ALA A 329 -5.38 11.00 -6.65
CA ALA A 329 -6.67 11.43 -7.18
C ALA A 329 -7.87 10.85 -6.41
N VAL A 330 -7.79 9.59 -5.95
CA VAL A 330 -8.83 8.97 -5.11
C VAL A 330 -8.99 9.72 -3.79
N GLY A 331 -7.89 10.10 -3.13
CA GLY A 331 -7.93 10.93 -1.92
C GLY A 331 -8.60 12.28 -2.16
N LEU A 332 -8.25 12.96 -3.26
CA LEU A 332 -8.91 14.20 -3.66
C LEU A 332 -10.40 14.03 -3.98
N SER A 333 -10.79 12.91 -4.58
CA SER A 333 -12.21 12.61 -4.84
C SER A 333 -13.04 12.50 -3.56
N ASN A 334 -12.40 12.13 -2.44
CA ASN A 334 -13.05 12.03 -1.14
C ASN A 334 -13.45 13.41 -0.58
N LEU A 335 -12.78 14.47 -1.03
CA LEU A 335 -13.12 15.86 -0.69
C LEU A 335 -14.43 16.32 -1.33
N GLN A 336 -15.03 15.55 -2.25
CA GLN A 336 -16.37 15.83 -2.78
C GLN A 336 -17.46 15.79 -1.70
N MET A 337 -17.20 15.10 -0.58
CA MET A 337 -18.10 15.09 0.59
C MET A 337 -17.95 16.33 1.46
N VAL A 338 -16.94 17.16 1.22
CA VAL A 338 -16.59 18.34 2.03
C VAL A 338 -17.05 19.62 1.31
N ASN A 339 -17.52 20.61 2.06
CA ASN A 339 -17.76 21.93 1.50
C ASN A 339 -16.42 22.63 1.21
N MET A 340 -15.99 22.58 -0.06
CA MET A 340 -14.77 23.22 -0.54
C MET A 340 -14.89 24.73 -0.77
N ASN A 341 -16.07 25.33 -0.57
CA ASN A 341 -16.25 26.79 -0.59
C ASN A 341 -16.02 27.43 0.79
N ASN A 342 -15.81 26.62 1.83
CA ASN A 342 -15.50 27.12 3.17
C ASN A 342 -13.98 27.35 3.30
N SER A 343 -13.58 28.60 3.58
CA SER A 343 -12.17 29.00 3.69
C SER A 343 -11.40 28.25 4.78
N ARG A 344 -12.06 27.90 5.90
CA ARG A 344 -11.48 27.07 6.97
C ARG A 344 -11.08 25.71 6.42
N ASN A 345 -11.96 25.06 5.66
CA ASN A 345 -11.70 23.72 5.13
C ASN A 345 -10.55 23.76 4.11
N LEU A 346 -10.55 24.75 3.21
CA LEU A 346 -9.44 24.96 2.26
C LEU A 346 -8.11 25.18 2.98
N PHE A 347 -8.10 25.97 4.06
CA PHE A 347 -6.90 26.23 4.84
C PHE A 347 -6.37 24.95 5.52
N ILE A 348 -7.24 24.16 6.15
CA ILE A 348 -6.86 22.88 6.78
C ILE A 348 -6.24 21.94 5.75
N ILE A 349 -6.90 21.76 4.60
CA ILE A 349 -6.44 20.88 3.53
C ILE A 349 -5.06 21.34 3.01
N GLY A 350 -4.94 22.62 2.67
CA GLY A 350 -3.70 23.19 2.12
C GLY A 350 -2.53 23.08 3.10
N LEU A 351 -2.74 23.44 4.37
CA LEU A 351 -1.68 23.37 5.38
C LEU A 351 -1.25 21.93 5.65
N SER A 352 -2.21 20.99 5.69
CA SER A 352 -1.92 19.58 5.95
C SER A 352 -1.14 18.91 4.81
N PHE A 353 -1.44 19.26 3.56
CA PHE A 353 -0.65 18.85 2.40
C PHE A 353 0.79 19.39 2.47
N PHE A 354 0.91 20.69 2.73
CA PHE A 354 2.23 21.33 2.77
C PHE A 354 3.07 20.75 3.91
N ALA A 355 2.50 20.62 5.11
CA ALA A 355 3.16 19.99 6.26
C ALA A 355 3.57 18.54 5.96
N GLY A 356 2.71 17.76 5.29
CA GLY A 356 2.99 16.38 4.89
C GLY A 356 4.18 16.22 3.93
N LEU A 357 4.56 17.26 3.20
CA LEU A 357 5.75 17.27 2.35
C LEU A 357 6.95 17.88 3.09
N SER A 358 6.75 19.02 3.76
CA SER A 358 7.82 19.80 4.37
C SER A 358 8.42 19.15 5.62
N VAL A 359 7.59 18.53 6.47
CA VAL A 359 8.09 17.92 7.72
C VAL A 359 8.96 16.69 7.42
N PRO A 360 8.55 15.74 6.56
CA PRO A 360 9.46 14.66 6.17
C PRO A 360 10.73 15.17 5.51
N TYR A 361 10.65 16.22 4.69
CA TYR A 361 11.85 16.81 4.09
C TYR A 361 12.85 17.32 5.14
N GLN A 362 12.37 17.86 6.27
CA GLN A 362 13.23 18.33 7.37
C GLN A 362 13.83 17.18 8.19
N PHE A 363 13.12 16.07 8.39
CA PHE A 363 13.54 15.01 9.31
C PHE A 363 14.09 13.76 8.62
N ASN A 364 13.86 13.58 7.32
CA ASN A 364 14.24 12.37 6.58
C ASN A 364 15.52 12.59 5.77
N THR A 365 16.60 11.94 6.18
CA THR A 365 17.91 11.98 5.51
C THR A 365 17.90 11.40 4.09
N MET A 366 16.89 10.59 3.74
CA MET A 366 16.71 10.11 2.37
C MET A 366 16.10 11.17 1.45
N LEU A 367 15.42 12.18 2.00
CA LEU A 367 14.79 13.27 1.25
C LEU A 367 15.68 14.50 1.16
N SER A 368 16.43 14.80 2.22
CA SER A 368 17.28 15.99 2.30
C SER A 368 18.60 15.69 2.98
N ALA A 369 19.71 16.11 2.36
CA ALA A 369 21.03 16.05 2.96
C ALA A 369 21.15 17.00 4.18
N SER A 370 20.32 18.04 4.25
CA SER A 370 20.26 18.98 5.37
C SER A 370 19.23 18.59 6.42
N ALA A 371 18.69 17.36 6.35
CA ALA A 371 17.74 16.89 7.33
C ALA A 371 18.36 16.86 8.74
N THR A 372 17.53 17.12 9.74
CA THR A 372 17.91 17.09 11.16
C THR A 372 17.11 15.99 11.87
N PRO A 373 17.58 14.72 11.84
CA PRO A 373 16.93 13.64 12.56
C PRO A 373 16.83 13.93 14.06
N ILE A 374 15.76 13.44 14.68
CA ILE A 374 15.60 13.47 16.13
C ILE A 374 16.58 12.47 16.75
N ASP A 375 17.49 12.97 17.57
CA ASP A 375 18.37 12.16 18.42
C ASP A 375 18.22 12.63 19.87
N TRP A 376 17.59 11.81 20.70
CA TRP A 376 17.39 12.05 22.12
C TRP A 376 18.20 11.08 22.98
N SER A 377 19.28 10.53 22.42
CA SER A 377 20.07 9.47 23.05
C SER A 377 20.71 9.94 24.37
N ALA A 378 21.06 11.22 24.44
CA ALA A 378 21.55 11.89 25.65
C ALA A 378 20.52 11.97 26.81
N ALA A 379 19.22 11.93 26.53
CA ALA A 379 18.16 11.97 27.55
C ALA A 379 17.87 10.58 28.16
N GLY A 380 18.47 9.52 27.63
CA GLY A 380 18.36 8.15 28.13
C GLY A 380 17.42 7.26 27.29
N PRO A 381 17.39 5.94 27.57
CA PRO A 381 16.75 4.96 26.69
C PRO A 381 15.27 5.21 26.45
N PHE A 382 14.51 5.55 27.49
CA PHE A 382 13.08 5.84 27.37
C PHE A 382 12.80 7.03 26.43
N PHE A 383 13.55 8.12 26.58
CA PHE A 383 13.40 9.29 25.71
C PHE A 383 13.86 8.99 24.29
N GLN A 384 14.90 8.17 24.09
CA GLN A 384 15.28 7.74 22.75
C GLN A 384 14.16 6.99 22.04
N VAL A 385 13.41 6.13 22.76
CA VAL A 385 12.24 5.45 22.17
C VAL A 385 11.19 6.47 21.73
N LEU A 386 10.87 7.45 22.57
CA LEU A 386 9.94 8.52 22.20
C LEU A 386 10.45 9.33 21.00
N GLY A 387 11.75 9.65 20.97
CA GLY A 387 12.39 10.32 19.85
C GLY A 387 12.29 9.53 18.56
N ASN A 388 12.50 8.21 18.61
CA ASN A 388 12.33 7.31 17.47
C ASN A 388 10.87 7.24 16.99
N ILE A 389 9.90 7.22 17.90
CA ILE A 389 8.47 7.27 17.58
C ILE A 389 8.15 8.57 16.84
N LEU A 390 8.60 9.71 17.36
CA LEU A 390 8.42 10.99 16.70
C LEU A 390 9.13 11.03 15.35
N GLN A 391 10.36 10.55 15.26
CA GLN A 391 11.10 10.45 14.01
C GLN A 391 10.34 9.63 12.96
N ALA A 392 9.79 8.47 13.33
CA ALA A 392 9.01 7.64 12.41
C ALA A 392 7.75 8.36 11.92
N ILE A 393 7.02 9.04 12.81
CA ILE A 393 5.83 9.82 12.46
C ILE A 393 6.18 11.01 11.57
N LEU A 394 7.18 11.80 11.93
CA LEU A 394 7.56 13.03 11.21
C LEU A 394 8.20 12.75 9.84
N THR A 395 8.81 11.58 9.66
CA THR A 395 9.33 11.15 8.34
C THR A 395 8.26 10.53 7.44
N THR A 396 7.07 10.24 7.99
CA THR A 396 5.95 9.66 7.26
C THR A 396 4.97 10.76 6.86
N GLY A 397 5.05 11.22 5.62
CA GLY A 397 4.30 12.39 5.15
C GLY A 397 2.80 12.31 5.34
N MET A 398 2.21 11.15 5.09
CA MET A 398 0.78 10.94 5.32
C MET A 398 0.37 10.97 6.80
N ALA A 399 1.23 10.50 7.71
CA ALA A 399 0.97 10.55 9.15
C ALA A 399 0.99 11.99 9.63
N VAL A 400 1.97 12.78 9.18
CA VAL A 400 2.01 14.23 9.42
C VAL A 400 0.74 14.90 8.90
N THR A 401 0.33 14.63 7.66
CA THR A 401 -0.90 15.19 7.09
C THR A 401 -2.13 14.82 7.90
N ALA A 402 -2.27 13.56 8.31
CA ALA A 402 -3.39 13.10 9.12
C ALA A 402 -3.43 13.81 10.48
N ILE A 403 -2.29 13.90 11.18
CA ILE A 403 -2.18 14.53 12.49
C ILE A 403 -2.50 16.02 12.40
N VAL A 404 -1.89 16.74 11.45
CA VAL A 404 -2.12 18.18 11.26
C VAL A 404 -3.59 18.44 10.93
N ALA A 405 -4.14 17.72 9.95
CA ALA A 405 -5.55 17.88 9.56
C ALA A 405 -6.49 17.58 10.72
N MET A 406 -6.24 16.51 11.48
CA MET A 406 -7.06 16.12 12.63
C MET A 406 -7.02 17.16 13.74
N ILE A 407 -5.84 17.67 14.10
CA ILE A 407 -5.69 18.70 15.13
C ILE A 407 -6.47 19.95 14.71
N MET A 408 -6.26 20.42 13.48
CA MET A 408 -6.91 21.65 13.02
C MET A 408 -8.42 21.49 12.87
N ASP A 409 -8.89 20.37 12.33
CA ASP A 409 -10.32 20.15 12.11
C ASP A 409 -11.11 20.00 13.41
N ASN A 410 -10.46 19.57 14.50
CA ASN A 410 -11.11 19.49 15.81
C ASN A 410 -10.95 20.76 16.66
N LEU A 411 -9.92 21.58 16.43
CA LEU A 411 -9.68 22.81 17.21
C LEU A 411 -10.26 24.08 16.57
N LEU A 412 -10.25 24.19 15.24
CA LEU A 412 -10.68 25.41 14.56
C LEU A 412 -12.21 25.51 14.50
N PRO A 413 -12.81 26.64 14.90
CA PRO A 413 -14.23 26.89 14.66
C PRO A 413 -14.50 27.23 13.19
N GLY A 414 -15.77 27.43 12.82
CA GLY A 414 -16.15 27.98 11.51
C GLY A 414 -16.57 26.96 10.44
N ALA A 415 -16.85 25.72 10.82
CA ALA A 415 -17.55 24.76 9.95
C ALA A 415 -18.51 23.88 10.74
N THR A 416 -19.68 23.65 10.15
CA THR A 416 -20.69 22.71 10.64
C THR A 416 -20.27 21.26 10.35
N ARG A 417 -20.96 20.29 10.96
CA ARG A 417 -20.72 18.86 10.69
C ARG A 417 -20.98 18.50 9.21
N ALA A 418 -22.05 19.05 8.64
CA ALA A 418 -22.37 18.93 7.22
C ALA A 418 -21.24 19.45 6.33
N GLU A 419 -20.69 20.64 6.61
CA GLU A 419 -19.59 21.22 5.83
C GLU A 419 -18.29 20.42 5.92
N ARG A 420 -18.09 19.69 7.02
CA ARG A 420 -16.99 18.74 7.21
C ARG A 420 -17.22 17.39 6.51
N GLY A 421 -18.39 17.17 5.93
CA GLY A 421 -18.81 15.92 5.30
C GLY A 421 -19.24 14.81 6.26
N MET A 422 -19.34 15.10 7.56
CA MET A 422 -19.57 14.09 8.60
C MET A 422 -20.94 13.42 8.50
N GLU A 423 -21.97 14.16 8.08
CA GLU A 423 -23.35 13.62 8.01
C GLU A 423 -23.50 12.54 6.93
N ILE A 424 -22.90 12.77 5.76
CA ILE A 424 -22.84 11.78 4.67
C ILE A 424 -22.02 10.57 5.14
N TRP A 425 -20.87 10.84 5.75
CA TRP A 425 -19.95 9.83 6.23
C TRP A 425 -20.57 8.90 7.28
N GLU A 426 -21.31 9.44 8.25
CA GLU A 426 -21.94 8.66 9.32
C GLU A 426 -23.04 7.76 8.80
N LYS A 427 -23.81 8.22 7.80
CA LYS A 427 -24.82 7.40 7.14
C LYS A 427 -24.19 6.20 6.42
N GLU A 428 -23.09 6.44 5.70
CA GLU A 428 -22.36 5.38 4.98
C GLU A 428 -21.53 4.48 5.90
N ALA A 429 -21.15 4.95 7.08
CA ALA A 429 -20.34 4.22 8.05
C ALA A 429 -21.16 3.38 9.04
N SER A 430 -22.28 2.81 8.59
CA SER A 430 -23.22 2.03 9.41
C SER A 430 -23.20 0.54 9.06
N ASP A 431 -23.51 -0.30 10.05
CA ASP A 431 -23.63 -1.75 9.82
C ASP A 431 -24.78 -2.05 8.83
N GLU A 432 -25.87 -1.28 8.87
CA GLU A 432 -26.99 -1.37 7.92
C GLU A 432 -26.55 -1.11 6.47
N ALA A 433 -25.69 -0.10 6.23
CA ALA A 433 -25.16 0.18 4.90
C ALA A 433 -24.33 -0.99 4.38
N TRP A 434 -23.53 -1.62 5.26
CA TRP A 434 -22.75 -2.80 4.92
C TRP A 434 -23.61 -4.04 4.67
N GLU A 435 -24.63 -4.30 5.51
CA GLU A 435 -25.56 -5.41 5.31
C GLU A 435 -26.30 -5.30 3.98
N LYS A 436 -26.76 -4.09 3.63
CA LYS A 436 -27.37 -3.81 2.33
C LYS A 436 -26.41 -4.09 1.17
N ALA A 437 -25.19 -3.56 1.23
CA ALA A 437 -24.18 -3.77 0.18
C ALA A 437 -23.82 -5.25 0.02
N GLU A 438 -23.65 -5.98 1.13
CA GLU A 438 -23.39 -7.43 1.10
C GLU A 438 -24.54 -8.21 0.50
N ALA A 439 -25.80 -7.86 0.82
CA ALA A 439 -26.97 -8.50 0.23
C ALA A 439 -27.03 -8.27 -1.29
N GLU A 440 -26.77 -7.04 -1.75
CA GLU A 440 -26.70 -6.71 -3.18
C GLU A 440 -25.60 -7.51 -3.89
N TRP A 441 -24.40 -7.60 -3.31
CA TRP A 441 -23.32 -8.37 -3.91
C TRP A 441 -23.57 -9.88 -3.86
N ALA A 442 -24.23 -10.38 -2.82
CA ALA A 442 -24.58 -11.80 -2.70
C ALA A 442 -25.63 -12.23 -3.74
N ALA A 443 -26.48 -11.31 -4.20
CA ALA A 443 -27.46 -11.54 -5.25
C ALA A 443 -26.83 -11.66 -6.66
N MET A 444 -25.61 -11.16 -6.86
CA MET A 444 -24.89 -11.28 -8.13
C MET A 444 -24.54 -12.74 -8.44
N LYS A 445 -24.77 -13.15 -9.69
CA LYS A 445 -24.40 -14.49 -10.19
C LYS A 445 -22.88 -14.62 -10.35
N GLU A 446 -22.40 -15.86 -10.35
CA GLU A 446 -20.98 -16.12 -10.60
C GLU A 446 -20.57 -15.67 -12.02
N GLY A 447 -19.50 -14.89 -12.10
CA GLY A 447 -19.00 -14.29 -13.33
C GLY A 447 -19.82 -13.09 -13.82
N GLU A 448 -20.84 -12.66 -13.08
CA GLU A 448 -21.61 -11.47 -13.42
C GLU A 448 -20.78 -10.20 -13.17
N MET A 449 -20.80 -9.32 -14.16
CA MET A 449 -20.17 -8.01 -14.12
C MET A 449 -21.26 -6.96 -13.92
N ARG A 450 -21.04 -6.04 -12.98
CA ARG A 450 -21.94 -4.89 -12.83
C ARG A 450 -21.88 -4.03 -14.10
N PRO A 451 -23.01 -3.50 -14.59
CA PRO A 451 -22.99 -2.54 -15.69
C PRO A 451 -22.28 -1.25 -15.24
N VAL A 452 -21.33 -0.79 -16.04
CA VAL A 452 -20.49 0.40 -15.79
C VAL A 452 -20.51 1.37 -16.96
#